data_AF-A0A355S8H5-F1
#
_entry.id   AF-A0A355S8H5-F1
#
_cell.length_a   1.000
_cell.length_b   1.000
_cell.length_c   1.000
_cell.angle_alpha   90.00
_cell.angle_beta   90.00
_cell.angle_gamma   90.00
#
_symmetry.space_group_name_H-M   'P 1'
#
loop_
_entity.id
_entity.type
_entity.pdbx_description
1 polymer ?
#
loop_
_entity_poly.entity_id
_entity_poly.type
_entity_poly.pdbx_seq_one_letter_code
_entity_poly.pdbx_strand_id
1 'polypeptide(L)'
;MRSPLLRHLVIVGFALTASQCLVTAEGLPVGELKRETKVDFANEVVPFLRKNCFACHNEQKAKGDLNLESPEEMLIGGDSGPALVPGKPMESLLFLTAAHLEEEYMPPNNNKSNASNLNPAELALLRLWIEQGGEGKSSSILAGPIEWEPLEGVHSSYAVAISENARFAATGNGNKLHVYDLRSGNLDAELIDPAGSPGSAHR
;
A
#
# COMPACT_ATOMS: atom_id res chain seq x y z
N MET A 1 -0.06 -95.60 3.61
CA MET A 1 0.12 -94.61 4.70
C MET A 1 1.12 -93.56 4.24
N ARG A 2 0.71 -92.27 4.22
CA ARG A 2 1.50 -91.01 4.02
C ARG A 2 2.23 -90.90 2.67
N SER A 3 2.16 -89.86 1.84
CA SER A 3 1.57 -88.51 1.83
C SER A 3 1.97 -87.86 0.47
N PRO A 4 1.16 -87.01 -0.21
CA PRO A 4 1.69 -86.14 -1.25
C PRO A 4 1.74 -84.67 -0.79
N LEU A 5 2.85 -84.03 -1.13
CA LEU A 5 3.23 -82.65 -0.81
C LEU A 5 2.35 -81.65 -1.56
N LEU A 6 1.71 -80.74 -0.82
CA LEU A 6 0.91 -79.64 -1.37
C LEU A 6 1.80 -78.42 -1.59
N ARG A 7 2.23 -78.21 -2.84
CA ARG A 7 2.94 -77.01 -3.31
C ARG A 7 2.02 -75.79 -3.16
N HIS A 8 2.34 -74.88 -2.25
CA HIS A 8 1.67 -73.58 -2.14
C HIS A 8 2.31 -72.61 -3.14
N LEU A 9 1.55 -72.22 -4.16
CA LEU A 9 1.91 -71.17 -5.11
C LEU A 9 1.40 -69.84 -4.55
N VAL A 10 2.29 -69.00 -4.01
CA VAL A 10 1.96 -67.64 -3.57
C VAL A 10 2.12 -66.71 -4.76
N ILE A 11 1.00 -66.23 -5.31
CA ILE A 11 0.98 -65.14 -6.30
C ILE A 11 0.84 -63.84 -5.50
N VAL A 12 1.92 -63.08 -5.37
CA VAL A 12 1.88 -61.71 -4.83
C VAL A 12 1.52 -60.78 -5.97
N GLY A 13 0.27 -60.32 -6.00
CA GLY A 13 -0.20 -59.29 -6.93
C GLY A 13 0.42 -57.94 -6.57
N PHE A 14 1.19 -57.38 -7.50
CA PHE A 14 1.76 -56.04 -7.40
C PHE A 14 0.65 -55.03 -7.73
N ALA A 15 0.05 -54.42 -6.71
CA ALA A 15 -0.92 -53.34 -6.89
C ALA A 15 -0.17 -52.08 -7.34
N LEU A 16 -0.25 -51.79 -8.64
CA LEU A 16 0.26 -50.56 -9.24
C LEU A 16 -0.66 -49.41 -8.83
N THR A 17 -0.32 -48.69 -7.76
CA THR A 17 -1.02 -47.45 -7.41
C THR A 17 -0.62 -46.37 -8.40
N ALA A 18 -1.50 -46.07 -9.36
CA ALA A 18 -1.37 -44.90 -10.20
C ALA A 18 -1.52 -43.65 -9.31
N SER A 19 -0.39 -43.01 -8.99
CA SER A 19 -0.39 -41.64 -8.45
C SER A 19 -0.98 -40.73 -9.52
N GLN A 20 -2.22 -40.33 -9.33
CA GLN A 20 -2.82 -39.23 -10.07
C GLN A 20 -2.14 -37.95 -9.59
N CYS A 21 -1.25 -37.41 -10.43
CA CYS A 21 -0.81 -36.03 -10.31
C CYS A 21 -1.99 -35.15 -10.72
N LEU A 22 -2.76 -34.71 -9.72
CA LEU A 22 -3.71 -33.62 -9.88
C LEU A 22 -2.88 -32.34 -10.06
N VAL A 23 -2.75 -31.89 -11.30
CA VAL A 23 -2.28 -30.52 -11.58
C VAL A 23 -3.45 -29.61 -11.29
N THR A 24 -3.52 -29.12 -10.06
CA THR A 24 -4.32 -27.94 -9.74
C THR A 24 -3.64 -26.74 -10.39
N ALA A 25 -4.41 -25.92 -11.09
CA ALA A 25 -3.96 -24.60 -11.52
C ALA A 25 -3.78 -23.74 -10.27
N GLU A 26 -2.65 -23.89 -9.59
CA GLU A 26 -2.32 -23.14 -8.39
C GLU A 26 -1.85 -21.75 -8.80
N GLY A 27 -2.75 -20.77 -8.64
CA GLY A 27 -2.40 -19.36 -8.69
C GLY A 27 -1.33 -18.98 -7.66
N LEU A 28 -1.02 -17.69 -7.56
CA LEU A 28 -0.01 -17.21 -6.63
C LEU A 28 -0.39 -17.53 -5.17
N PRO A 29 0.59 -17.87 -4.31
CA PRO A 29 0.31 -18.15 -2.91
C PRO A 29 -0.24 -16.91 -2.21
N VAL A 30 -1.42 -17.05 -1.60
CA VAL A 30 -2.07 -16.00 -0.81
C VAL A 30 -1.80 -16.25 0.66
N GLY A 31 -1.26 -15.26 1.36
CA GLY A 31 -1.01 -15.35 2.80
C GLY A 31 -2.31 -15.43 3.60
N GLU A 32 -2.20 -15.92 4.84
CA GLU A 32 -3.29 -15.83 5.80
C GLU A 32 -3.20 -14.48 6.52
N LEU A 33 -4.25 -13.67 6.42
CA LEU A 33 -4.38 -12.40 7.11
C LEU A 33 -5.81 -12.28 7.63
N LYS A 34 -5.98 -12.32 8.95
CA LYS A 34 -7.26 -12.10 9.60
C LYS A 34 -7.08 -11.09 10.71
N ARG A 35 -7.78 -9.96 10.62
CA ARG A 35 -7.82 -8.92 11.64
C ARG A 35 -9.14 -8.17 11.61
N GLU A 36 -9.54 -7.65 12.76
CA GLU A 36 -10.81 -6.92 12.94
C GLU A 36 -10.72 -5.45 12.49
N THR A 37 -9.51 -4.89 12.44
CA THR A 37 -9.31 -3.51 11.97
C THR A 37 -9.54 -3.44 10.46
N LYS A 38 -10.35 -2.47 10.03
CA LYS A 38 -10.57 -2.19 8.60
C LYS A 38 -9.24 -1.92 7.90
N VAL A 39 -9.07 -2.45 6.70
CA VAL A 39 -7.96 -2.14 5.81
C VAL A 39 -8.10 -0.70 5.33
N ASP A 40 -7.05 0.08 5.52
CA ASP A 40 -6.95 1.44 4.98
C ASP A 40 -6.51 1.37 3.52
N PHE A 41 -7.45 1.57 2.60
CA PHE A 41 -7.17 1.57 1.17
C PHE A 41 -6.00 2.49 0.80
N ALA A 42 -5.99 3.71 1.32
CA ALA A 42 -5.02 4.74 0.98
C ALA A 42 -3.60 4.40 1.43
N ASN A 43 -3.47 3.86 2.65
CA ASN A 43 -2.17 3.65 3.27
C ASN A 43 -1.64 2.22 3.10
N GLU A 44 -2.52 1.24 2.90
CA GLU A 44 -2.14 -0.17 2.86
C GLU A 44 -2.31 -0.80 1.47
N VAL A 45 -3.34 -0.41 0.69
CA VAL A 45 -3.62 -1.00 -0.63
C VAL A 45 -2.97 -0.23 -1.78
N VAL A 46 -3.15 1.09 -1.78
CA VAL A 46 -2.62 1.98 -2.84
C VAL A 46 -1.12 1.86 -3.05
N PRO A 47 -0.24 1.72 -2.04
CA PRO A 47 1.20 1.64 -2.28
C PRO A 47 1.60 0.53 -3.27
N PHE A 48 1.02 -0.66 -3.15
CA PHE A 48 1.35 -1.77 -4.05
C PHE A 48 0.59 -1.69 -5.39
N LEU A 49 -0.64 -1.13 -5.41
CA LEU A 49 -1.35 -0.87 -6.67
C LEU A 49 -0.63 0.21 -7.51
N ARG A 50 -0.15 1.28 -6.87
CA ARG A 50 0.64 2.33 -7.52
C ARG A 50 1.90 1.76 -8.14
N LYS A 51 2.59 0.88 -7.42
CA LYS A 51 3.83 0.26 -7.87
C LYS A 51 3.61 -0.69 -9.05
N ASN A 52 2.55 -1.51 -9.03
CA ASN A 52 2.41 -2.64 -9.94
C ASN A 52 1.28 -2.51 -10.98
N CYS A 53 0.34 -1.59 -10.81
CA CYS A 53 -0.87 -1.52 -11.63
C CYS A 53 -1.04 -0.16 -12.33
N PHE A 54 -0.77 0.95 -11.64
CA PHE A 54 -1.11 2.28 -12.14
C PHE A 54 -0.31 2.71 -13.38
N ALA A 55 0.83 2.09 -13.69
CA ALA A 55 1.55 2.40 -14.93
C ALA A 55 0.76 2.08 -16.22
N CYS A 56 -0.31 1.27 -16.11
CA CYS A 56 -1.16 0.85 -17.22
C CYS A 56 -2.68 0.98 -16.97
N HIS A 57 -3.11 1.17 -15.71
CA HIS A 57 -4.52 1.23 -15.32
C HIS A 57 -4.77 2.45 -14.42
N ASN A 58 -4.78 3.63 -15.03
CA ASN A 58 -5.04 4.91 -14.38
C ASN A 58 -5.91 5.81 -15.29
N GLU A 59 -6.30 6.99 -14.81
CA GLU A 59 -7.15 7.93 -15.57
C GLU A 59 -6.57 8.31 -16.94
N GLN A 60 -5.25 8.52 -17.03
CA GLN A 60 -4.58 8.99 -18.26
C GLN A 60 -4.26 7.85 -19.24
N LYS A 61 -4.09 6.64 -18.71
CA LYS A 61 -3.69 5.44 -19.43
C LYS A 61 -4.45 4.27 -18.83
N ALA A 62 -5.65 4.06 -19.37
CA ALA A 62 -6.59 3.03 -18.97
C ALA A 62 -6.54 1.85 -19.95
N LYS A 63 -5.57 0.94 -19.80
CA LYS A 63 -5.54 -0.28 -20.63
C LYS A 63 -6.79 -1.12 -20.31
N GLY A 64 -7.54 -1.51 -21.33
CA GLY A 64 -8.82 -2.22 -21.16
C GLY A 64 -9.89 -1.35 -20.50
N ASP A 65 -9.82 -0.03 -20.71
CA ASP A 65 -10.70 1.00 -20.14
C ASP A 65 -10.83 0.94 -18.61
N LEU A 66 -9.80 0.42 -17.94
CA LEU A 66 -9.79 0.23 -16.49
C LEU A 66 -8.96 1.29 -15.76
N ASN A 67 -9.59 1.97 -14.80
CA ASN A 67 -8.93 2.84 -13.83
C ASN A 67 -8.94 2.22 -12.42
N LEU A 68 -7.76 2.08 -11.81
CA LEU A 68 -7.57 1.51 -10.47
C LEU A 68 -7.22 2.56 -9.40
N GLU A 69 -7.34 3.85 -9.71
CA GLU A 69 -6.97 4.93 -8.77
C GLU A 69 -8.02 5.17 -7.69
N SER A 70 -9.24 4.66 -7.83
CA SER A 70 -10.22 4.70 -6.74
C SER A 70 -11.11 3.46 -6.73
N PRO A 71 -11.67 3.08 -5.57
CA PRO A 71 -12.62 2.00 -5.53
C PRO A 71 -13.88 2.29 -6.33
N GLU A 72 -14.31 3.56 -6.42
CA GLU A 72 -15.44 3.97 -7.25
C GLU A 72 -15.20 3.63 -8.73
N GLU A 73 -14.01 3.90 -9.25
CA GLU A 73 -13.63 3.54 -10.62
C GLU A 73 -13.49 2.01 -10.79
N MET A 74 -13.00 1.30 -9.78
CA MET A 74 -12.93 -0.17 -9.81
C MET A 74 -14.32 -0.83 -9.86
N LEU A 75 -15.34 -0.19 -9.28
CA LEU A 75 -16.73 -0.65 -9.35
C LEU A 75 -17.32 -0.45 -10.74
N ILE A 76 -16.96 0.64 -11.43
CA ILE A 76 -17.32 0.86 -12.85
C ILE A 76 -16.63 -0.21 -13.70
N GLY A 77 -15.35 -0.46 -13.45
CA GLY A 77 -14.56 -1.47 -14.15
C GLY A 77 -14.07 -1.01 -15.52
N GLY A 78 -13.84 -1.97 -16.41
CA GLY A 78 -13.38 -1.73 -17.78
C GLY A 78 -14.09 -2.63 -18.79
N ASP A 79 -13.43 -2.93 -19.91
CA ASP A 79 -14.01 -3.74 -21.01
C ASP A 79 -14.51 -5.12 -20.57
N SER A 80 -13.86 -5.70 -19.55
CA SER A 80 -14.20 -7.02 -18.99
C SER A 80 -15.27 -6.96 -17.88
N GLY A 81 -15.81 -5.77 -17.60
CA GLY A 81 -16.76 -5.53 -16.51
C GLY A 81 -16.12 -5.03 -15.21
N PRO A 82 -16.85 -5.07 -14.08
CA PRO A 82 -16.39 -4.56 -12.80
C PRO A 82 -15.09 -5.22 -12.33
N ALA A 83 -14.10 -4.41 -11.93
CA ALA A 83 -12.87 -4.93 -11.36
C ALA A 83 -13.05 -5.32 -9.89
N LEU A 84 -13.96 -4.63 -9.19
CA LEU A 84 -14.26 -4.82 -7.77
C LEU A 84 -15.72 -5.23 -7.58
N VAL A 85 -15.93 -6.31 -6.84
CA VAL A 85 -17.24 -6.73 -6.32
C VAL A 85 -17.19 -6.71 -4.78
N PRO A 86 -17.82 -5.72 -4.12
CA PRO A 86 -17.76 -5.56 -2.67
C PRO A 86 -18.13 -6.83 -1.91
N GLY A 87 -17.29 -7.22 -0.95
CA GLY A 87 -17.49 -8.41 -0.12
C GLY A 87 -17.14 -9.73 -0.80
N LYS A 88 -16.75 -9.72 -2.08
CA LYS A 88 -16.61 -10.93 -2.89
C LYS A 88 -15.29 -10.97 -3.67
N PRO A 89 -14.17 -11.34 -3.01
CA PRO A 89 -12.86 -11.40 -3.68
C PRO A 89 -12.84 -12.38 -4.85
N MET A 90 -13.51 -13.52 -4.73
CA MET A 90 -13.56 -14.54 -5.79
C MET A 90 -14.51 -14.20 -6.95
N GLU A 91 -15.26 -13.11 -6.86
CA GLU A 91 -16.03 -12.55 -7.98
C GLU A 91 -15.40 -11.24 -8.50
N SER A 92 -14.29 -10.78 -7.90
CA SER A 92 -13.62 -9.53 -8.25
C SER A 92 -12.46 -9.79 -9.20
N LEU A 93 -12.57 -9.32 -10.45
CA LEU A 93 -11.52 -9.50 -11.47
C LEU A 93 -10.16 -8.95 -11.01
N LEU A 94 -10.13 -7.87 -10.23
CA LEU A 94 -8.90 -7.33 -9.65
C LEU A 94 -8.14 -8.39 -8.84
N PHE A 95 -8.83 -9.14 -7.99
CA PHE A 95 -8.19 -10.18 -7.18
C PHE A 95 -7.84 -11.40 -8.01
N LEU A 96 -8.76 -11.88 -8.84
CA LEU A 96 -8.57 -13.09 -9.65
C LEU A 96 -7.36 -12.95 -10.59
N THR A 97 -7.24 -11.81 -11.28
CA THR A 97 -6.13 -11.55 -12.21
C THR A 97 -4.81 -11.29 -11.46
N ALA A 98 -4.84 -10.60 -10.32
CA ALA A 98 -3.63 -10.38 -9.50
C ALA A 98 -3.12 -11.66 -8.83
N ALA A 99 -4.02 -12.58 -8.46
CA ALA A 99 -3.68 -13.89 -7.88
C ALA A 99 -3.42 -14.97 -8.93
N HIS A 100 -3.47 -14.64 -10.23
CA HIS A 100 -3.23 -15.55 -11.36
C HIS A 100 -4.21 -16.75 -11.35
N LEU A 101 -5.46 -16.48 -10.99
CA LEU A 101 -6.56 -17.44 -11.02
C LEU A 101 -7.32 -17.46 -12.35
N GLU A 102 -6.98 -16.52 -13.23
CA GLU A 102 -7.51 -16.38 -14.60
C GLU A 102 -6.36 -16.47 -15.61
N GLU A 103 -6.68 -16.82 -16.86
CA GLU A 103 -5.69 -16.91 -17.94
C GLU A 103 -5.04 -15.55 -18.25
N GLU A 104 -5.85 -14.48 -18.26
CA GLU A 104 -5.35 -13.12 -18.39
C GLU A 104 -5.00 -12.55 -17.01
N TYR A 105 -3.80 -12.87 -16.55
CA TYR A 105 -3.29 -12.44 -15.25
C TYR A 105 -2.53 -11.10 -15.31
N MET A 106 -2.39 -10.47 -14.14
CA MET A 106 -1.68 -9.21 -13.96
C MET A 106 -0.59 -9.32 -12.87
N PRO A 107 0.55 -8.61 -13.04
CA PRO A 107 0.97 -7.94 -14.27
C PRO A 107 1.39 -8.95 -15.35
N PRO A 108 1.32 -8.60 -16.65
CA PRO A 108 1.81 -9.48 -17.72
C PRO A 108 3.33 -9.68 -17.61
N ASN A 109 3.82 -10.89 -17.88
CA ASN A 109 5.25 -11.24 -17.76
C ASN A 109 6.17 -10.34 -18.61
N ASN A 110 5.68 -9.82 -19.74
CA ASN A 110 6.43 -8.95 -20.66
C ASN A 110 6.08 -7.46 -20.52
N ASN A 111 5.56 -7.03 -19.37
CA ASN A 111 5.24 -5.63 -19.13
C ASN A 111 6.49 -4.74 -19.18
N LYS A 112 6.32 -3.50 -19.64
CA LYS A 112 7.41 -2.50 -19.78
C LYS A 112 7.55 -1.58 -18.56
N SER A 113 6.77 -1.84 -17.50
CA SER A 113 6.61 -0.94 -16.36
C SER A 113 7.38 -1.41 -15.11
N ASN A 114 8.16 -2.48 -15.22
CA ASN A 114 8.81 -3.17 -14.10
C ASN A 114 7.83 -3.60 -12.99
N ALA A 115 6.55 -3.76 -13.35
CA ALA A 115 5.54 -4.26 -12.43
C ALA A 115 5.84 -5.73 -12.12
N SER A 116 5.75 -6.09 -10.85
CA SER A 116 5.99 -7.44 -10.36
C SER A 116 4.71 -8.02 -9.78
N ASN A 117 4.63 -9.35 -9.71
CA ASN A 117 3.56 -10.04 -9.01
C ASN A 117 3.47 -9.56 -7.56
N LEU A 118 2.25 -9.48 -7.05
CA LEU A 118 2.02 -9.20 -5.63
C LEU A 118 2.56 -10.36 -4.80
N ASN A 119 3.16 -10.02 -3.65
CA ASN A 119 3.61 -11.03 -2.70
C ASN A 119 2.42 -11.60 -1.89
N PRO A 120 2.60 -12.71 -1.15
CA PRO A 120 1.50 -13.34 -0.43
C PRO A 120 0.79 -12.42 0.57
N ALA A 121 1.50 -11.50 1.22
CA ALA A 121 0.92 -10.57 2.17
C ALA A 121 0.11 -9.47 1.47
N GLU A 122 0.59 -8.97 0.33
CA GLU A 122 -0.16 -8.01 -0.50
C GLU A 122 -1.45 -8.62 -1.06
N LEU A 123 -1.39 -9.87 -1.54
CA LEU A 123 -2.60 -10.60 -1.99
C LEU A 123 -3.58 -10.85 -0.84
N ALA A 124 -3.08 -11.21 0.34
CA ALA A 124 -3.91 -11.40 1.52
C ALA A 124 -4.61 -10.10 1.96
N LEU A 125 -3.88 -8.99 1.91
CA LEU A 125 -4.39 -7.66 2.23
C LEU A 125 -5.42 -7.17 1.20
N LEU A 126 -5.15 -7.38 -0.09
CA LEU A 126 -6.09 -7.08 -1.18
C LEU A 126 -7.39 -7.89 -1.01
N ARG A 127 -7.27 -9.20 -0.73
CA ARG A 127 -8.42 -10.07 -0.47
C ARG A 127 -9.24 -9.56 0.71
N LEU A 128 -8.59 -9.30 1.85
CA LEU A 128 -9.26 -8.83 3.06
C LEU A 128 -9.96 -7.48 2.83
N TRP A 129 -9.33 -6.56 2.11
CA TRP A 129 -9.94 -5.27 1.77
C TRP A 129 -11.22 -5.44 0.95
N ILE A 130 -11.22 -6.33 -0.06
CA ILE A 130 -12.41 -6.63 -0.85
C ILE A 130 -13.49 -7.30 0.02
N GLU A 131 -13.13 -8.27 0.86
CA GLU A 131 -14.04 -8.92 1.81
C GLU A 131 -14.71 -7.91 2.76
N GLN A 132 -13.99 -6.84 3.12
CA GLN A 132 -14.49 -5.75 3.97
C GLN A 132 -15.33 -4.71 3.21
N GLY A 133 -15.63 -4.94 1.93
CA GLY A 133 -16.49 -4.09 1.11
C GLY A 133 -15.75 -3.22 0.09
N GLY A 134 -14.42 -3.24 0.08
CA GLY A 134 -13.63 -2.51 -0.92
C GLY A 134 -13.80 -0.99 -0.85
N GLU A 135 -14.03 -0.42 0.34
CA GLU A 135 -14.22 1.02 0.52
C GLU A 135 -12.88 1.76 0.65
N GLY A 136 -12.84 3.04 0.28
CA GLY A 136 -11.67 3.90 0.43
C GLY A 136 -11.78 5.19 -0.38
N LYS A 137 -11.07 6.24 0.02
CA LYS A 137 -10.99 7.48 -0.77
C LYS A 137 -9.65 7.56 -1.47
N SER A 138 -9.66 7.97 -2.74
CA SER A 138 -8.46 8.15 -3.56
C SER A 138 -7.74 9.48 -3.35
N SER A 139 -8.24 10.38 -2.50
CA SER A 139 -7.67 11.73 -2.35
C SER A 139 -6.22 11.75 -1.85
N SER A 140 -5.72 10.63 -1.32
CA SER A 140 -4.33 10.38 -0.95
C SER A 140 -3.45 9.86 -2.10
N ILE A 141 -4.04 9.44 -3.24
CA ILE A 141 -3.31 8.85 -4.38
C ILE A 141 -2.43 9.89 -5.08
N LEU A 142 -2.89 11.14 -5.18
CA LEU A 142 -2.17 12.23 -5.85
C LEU A 142 -1.05 12.86 -5.01
N ALA A 143 -1.06 12.66 -3.69
CA ALA A 143 -0.11 13.32 -2.79
C ALA A 143 1.22 12.57 -2.63
N GLY A 144 1.34 11.34 -3.18
CA GLY A 144 2.45 10.45 -2.85
C GLY A 144 2.48 10.09 -1.35
N PRO A 145 3.43 9.28 -0.88
CA PRO A 145 3.71 9.23 0.56
C PRO A 145 4.08 10.65 1.03
N ILE A 146 3.45 11.14 2.10
CA ILE A 146 3.87 12.40 2.73
C ILE A 146 5.23 12.13 3.38
N GLU A 147 6.30 12.43 2.66
CA GLU A 147 7.65 12.49 3.20
C GLU A 147 7.79 13.82 3.94
N TRP A 148 7.62 13.77 5.26
CA TRP A 148 7.82 14.94 6.12
C TRP A 148 9.30 15.31 6.13
N GLU A 149 9.67 16.32 5.37
CA GLU A 149 10.99 16.94 5.45
C GLU A 149 10.96 18.12 6.42
N PRO A 150 11.95 18.26 7.33
CA PRO A 150 12.14 19.49 8.06
C PRO A 150 12.38 20.65 7.10
N LEU A 151 11.61 21.72 7.23
CA LEU A 151 11.86 22.94 6.47
C LEU A 151 13.14 23.60 7.00
N GLU A 152 14.21 23.59 6.20
CA GLU A 152 15.44 24.31 6.56
C GLU A 152 15.17 25.82 6.64
N GLY A 153 15.65 26.45 7.72
CA GLY A 153 15.52 27.89 7.94
C GLY A 153 14.13 28.38 8.36
N VAL A 154 13.14 27.49 8.52
CA VAL A 154 11.83 27.87 9.06
C VAL A 154 11.82 27.68 10.58
N HIS A 155 11.88 28.80 11.28
CA HIS A 155 11.71 28.85 12.72
C HIS A 155 10.29 29.31 13.04
N SER A 156 9.50 28.44 13.66
CA SER A 156 8.15 28.79 14.12
C SER A 156 8.21 29.80 15.25
N SER A 157 7.66 30.99 15.00
CA SER A 157 7.54 32.04 16.03
C SER A 157 6.38 31.73 16.96
N TYR A 158 6.69 31.42 18.21
CA TYR A 158 5.70 31.08 19.24
C TYR A 158 5.08 32.33 19.89
N ALA A 159 5.81 33.44 19.89
CA ALA A 159 5.37 34.70 20.48
C ALA A 159 5.90 35.89 19.67
N VAL A 160 5.15 36.99 19.70
CA VAL A 160 5.55 38.28 19.13
C VAL A 160 5.23 39.40 20.11
N ALA A 161 6.15 40.37 20.21
CA ALA A 161 5.96 41.61 20.94
C ALA A 161 6.40 42.79 20.07
N ILE A 162 5.71 43.93 20.18
CA ILE A 162 6.03 45.15 19.43
C ILE A 162 6.32 46.25 20.45
N SER A 163 7.36 47.05 20.21
CA SER A 163 7.68 48.20 21.07
C SER A 163 6.56 49.25 21.00
N GLU A 164 6.32 50.00 22.08
CA GLU A 164 5.22 50.98 22.14
C GLU A 164 5.26 52.02 21.01
N ASN A 165 6.46 52.39 20.57
CA ASN A 165 6.68 53.33 19.46
C ASN A 165 6.67 52.66 18.07
N ALA A 166 6.29 51.38 17.98
CA ALA A 166 6.26 50.57 16.77
C ALA A 166 7.56 50.57 15.94
N ARG A 167 8.70 50.80 16.58
CA ARG A 167 10.02 50.73 15.93
C ARG A 167 10.52 49.32 15.79
N PHE A 168 10.26 48.47 16.78
CA PHE A 168 10.83 47.14 16.85
C PHE A 168 9.74 46.09 17.05
N ALA A 169 9.92 44.93 16.43
CA ALA A 169 9.20 43.70 16.76
C ALA A 169 10.19 42.65 17.22
N ALA A 170 9.86 41.94 18.30
CA ALA A 170 10.61 40.78 18.75
C ALA A 170 9.78 39.50 18.50
N THR A 171 10.39 38.46 17.95
CA THR A 171 9.78 37.12 17.81
C THR A 171 10.56 36.08 18.61
N GLY A 172 9.83 35.19 19.30
CA GLY A 172 10.41 34.11 20.09
C GLY A 172 10.33 32.76 19.39
N ASN A 173 11.47 32.06 19.29
CA ASN A 173 11.61 30.76 18.65
C ASN A 173 12.46 29.82 19.55
N GLY A 174 11.83 29.11 20.49
CA GLY A 174 12.55 28.28 21.45
C GLY A 174 13.48 29.12 22.35
N ASN A 175 14.79 28.89 22.28
CA ASN A 175 15.81 29.63 23.05
C ASN A 175 16.33 30.89 22.33
N LYS A 176 15.71 31.30 21.22
CA LYS A 176 16.11 32.46 20.44
C LYS A 176 15.05 33.55 20.44
N LEU A 177 15.46 34.80 20.55
CA LEU A 177 14.67 35.99 20.27
C LEU A 177 15.28 36.73 19.09
N HIS A 178 14.48 37.00 18.06
CA HIS A 178 14.86 37.84 16.93
C HIS A 178 14.22 39.21 17.08
N VAL A 179 15.00 40.28 17.03
CA VAL A 179 14.51 41.66 17.06
C VAL A 179 14.65 42.26 15.67
N TYR A 180 13.56 42.77 15.13
CA TYR A 180 13.48 43.38 13.81
C TYR A 180 13.23 44.88 13.94
N ASP A 181 13.93 45.70 13.16
CA ASP A 181 13.54 47.10 12.96
C ASP A 181 12.41 47.14 11.92
N LEU A 182 11.21 47.50 12.37
CA LEU A 182 10.01 47.49 11.54
C LEU A 182 10.03 48.56 10.44
N ARG A 183 10.92 49.55 10.51
CA ARG A 183 11.05 50.57 9.45
C ARG A 183 11.89 50.09 8.29
N SER A 184 12.94 49.33 8.57
CA SER A 184 13.84 48.81 7.54
C SER A 184 13.48 47.39 7.10
N GLY A 185 12.74 46.65 7.93
CA GLY A 185 12.44 45.24 7.74
C GLY A 185 13.62 44.31 8.06
N ASN A 186 14.74 44.86 8.55
CA ASN A 186 15.95 44.09 8.82
C ASN A 186 15.91 43.47 10.22
N LEU A 187 16.60 42.32 10.35
CA LEU A 187 16.97 41.78 11.65
C LEU A 187 18.01 42.71 12.29
N ASP A 188 17.63 43.32 13.40
CA ASP A 188 18.47 44.24 14.17
C ASP A 188 19.32 43.48 15.20
N ALA A 189 18.76 42.43 15.82
CA ALA A 189 19.49 41.59 16.77
C ALA A 189 18.96 40.15 16.85
N GLU A 190 19.84 39.21 17.21
CA GLU A 190 19.50 37.87 17.68
C GLU A 190 19.99 37.73 19.13
N LEU A 191 19.09 37.36 20.04
CA LEU A 191 19.42 37.03 21.43
C LEU A 191 19.22 35.53 21.62
N ILE A 192 20.21 34.86 22.20
CA ILE A 192 20.19 33.42 22.44
C ILE A 192 20.29 33.20 23.95
N ASP A 193 19.33 32.47 24.53
CA ASP A 193 19.42 31.99 25.90
C ASP A 193 20.39 30.80 25.96
N PRO A 194 21.56 30.94 26.62
CA PRO A 194 22.56 29.87 26.70
C PRO A 194 22.12 28.70 27.60
N ALA A 195 21.10 28.88 28.44
CA ALA A 195 20.56 27.82 29.28
C ALA A 195 19.49 26.97 28.57
N GLY A 196 18.93 27.47 27.46
CA GLY A 196 17.94 26.76 26.65
C GLY A 196 18.58 25.84 25.61
N SER A 197 18.05 24.61 25.46
CA SER A 197 18.49 23.72 24.37
C SER A 197 17.95 24.21 23.03
N PRO A 198 18.74 24.17 21.93
CA PRO A 198 18.23 24.46 20.60
C PRO A 198 17.02 23.56 20.29
N GLY A 199 15.86 24.15 20.04
CA GLY A 199 14.65 23.41 19.69
C GLY A 199 13.85 22.79 20.86
N SER A 200 14.19 23.06 22.13
CA SER A 200 13.31 22.67 23.24
C SER A 200 12.14 23.66 23.38
N ALA A 201 11.18 23.59 22.47
CA ALA A 201 9.84 24.06 22.78
C ALA A 201 9.31 23.15 23.90
N HIS A 202 9.11 23.69 25.10
CA HIS A 202 8.31 23.02 26.11
C HIS A 202 6.93 22.75 25.50
N ARG A 203 6.58 21.48 25.30
CA ARG A 203 5.19 21.05 25.13
C ARG A 203 4.43 21.27 26.43
#